data_AF-A0A7D9JPJ8-F1
#
_entry.id   AF-A0A7D9JPJ8-F1
#
_cell.length_a   1.000
_cell.length_b   1.000
_cell.length_c   1.000
_cell.angle_alpha   90.00
_cell.angle_beta   90.00
_cell.angle_gamma   90.00
#
_symmetry.space_group_name_H-M   'P 1'
#
loop_
_entity.id
_entity.type
_entity.pdbx_description
1 polymer ?
#
loop_
_entity_poly.entity_id
_entity_poly.type
_entity_poly.pdbx_seq_one_letter_code
_entity_poly.pdbx_strand_id
1 'polypeptide(L)'
;MLPKCLGDKIEKVQKRAFRIIYPTTDYEDAINIAKCKRLDDRRQELCAKTFKKILKPDAHLNHLLPPLREESHELDLRNNSNFTLAKCRTERFKTSFIPAMTANFN
;
A
#
# COMPACT_ATOMS: atom_id res chain seq x y z
N MET A 1 0.78 3.32 -3.86
CA MET A 1 -0.15 2.32 -4.43
C MET A 1 -0.14 2.41 -5.96
N LEU A 2 -0.43 1.32 -6.67
CA LEU A 2 -0.63 1.38 -8.11
C LEU A 2 -2.07 1.85 -8.39
N PRO A 3 -2.32 2.56 -9.50
CA PRO A 3 -3.69 2.83 -9.94
C PRO A 3 -4.48 1.52 -10.09
N LYS A 4 -5.76 1.55 -9.71
CA LYS A 4 -6.66 0.38 -9.76
C LYS A 4 -6.66 -0.30 -11.13
N CYS A 5 -6.73 0.50 -12.20
CA CYS A 5 -6.72 0.00 -13.58
C CYS A 5 -5.45 -0.82 -13.93
N LEU A 6 -4.31 -0.50 -13.32
CA LEU A 6 -3.08 -1.26 -13.51
C LEU A 6 -3.06 -2.50 -12.62
N GLY A 7 -3.56 -2.40 -11.39
CA GLY A 7 -3.76 -3.55 -10.50
C GLY A 7 -4.65 -4.62 -11.16
N ASP A 8 -5.79 -4.22 -11.72
CA ASP A 8 -6.73 -5.11 -12.40
C ASP A 8 -6.10 -5.80 -13.62
N LYS A 9 -5.25 -5.10 -14.37
CA LYS A 9 -4.51 -5.69 -15.50
C LYS A 9 -3.54 -6.78 -15.05
N ILE A 10 -2.85 -6.58 -13.94
CA ILE A 10 -1.92 -7.58 -13.40
C ILE A 10 -2.72 -8.75 -12.79
N GLU A 11 -3.83 -8.49 -12.11
CA GLU A 11 -4.72 -9.52 -11.56
C GLU A 11 -5.27 -10.43 -12.67
N LYS A 12 -5.56 -9.89 -13.86
CA LYS A 12 -5.95 -10.70 -15.03
C LYS A 12 -4.88 -11.71 -15.44
N VAL A 13 -3.59 -11.39 -15.29
CA VAL A 13 -2.49 -12.33 -15.56
C VAL A 13 -2.53 -13.48 -14.56
N GLN A 14 -2.72 -13.17 -13.27
CA GLN A 14 -2.90 -14.19 -12.23
C GLN A 14 -4.11 -15.07 -12.57
N LYS A 15 -5.30 -14.50 -12.80
CA LYS A 15 -6.50 -15.25 -13.19
C LYS A 15 -6.28 -16.16 -14.40
N ARG A 16 -5.56 -15.68 -15.42
CA ARG A 16 -5.26 -16.49 -16.60
C ARG A 16 -4.35 -17.67 -16.29
N ALA A 17 -3.32 -17.48 -15.46
CA ALA A 17 -2.44 -18.57 -15.03
C ALA A 17 -3.22 -19.64 -14.25
N PHE A 18 -4.08 -19.22 -13.32
CA PHE A 18 -4.92 -20.13 -12.54
C PHE A 18 -5.89 -20.91 -13.42
N ARG A 19 -6.47 -20.30 -14.46
CA ARG A 19 -7.33 -21.00 -15.43
C ARG A 19 -6.59 -22.08 -16.23
N ILE A 20 -5.28 -21.95 -16.42
CA ILE A 20 -4.47 -22.96 -17.12
C ILE A 20 -4.12 -24.11 -16.17
N ILE A 21 -3.75 -23.80 -14.92
CA ILE A 21 -3.33 -24.78 -13.93
C ILE A 21 -4.54 -25.56 -13.37
N TYR A 22 -5.66 -24.87 -13.16
CA TYR A 22 -6.90 -25.41 -12.57
C TYR A 22 -8.09 -25.16 -13.52
N PRO A 23 -8.19 -25.91 -14.63
CA PRO A 23 -9.15 -25.61 -15.70
C PRO A 23 -10.62 -25.80 -15.31
N THR A 24 -10.91 -26.63 -14.31
CA THR A 24 -12.27 -26.96 -13.84
C THR A 24 -12.63 -26.26 -12.54
N THR A 25 -11.76 -25.40 -12.02
CA THR A 25 -11.93 -24.75 -10.72
C THR A 25 -12.15 -23.26 -10.92
N ASP A 26 -13.08 -22.67 -10.16
CA ASP A 26 -13.23 -21.21 -10.14
C ASP A 26 -11.98 -20.53 -9.57
N TYR A 27 -11.76 -19.26 -9.90
CA TYR A 27 -10.63 -18.50 -9.42
C TYR A 27 -10.52 -18.45 -7.90
N GLU A 28 -11.63 -18.25 -7.19
CA GLU A 28 -11.62 -18.11 -5.74
C GLU A 28 -11.30 -19.45 -5.05
N ASP A 29 -11.71 -20.58 -5.62
CA ASP A 29 -11.32 -21.91 -5.12
C ASP A 29 -9.86 -22.22 -5.47
N ALA A 30 -9.46 -21.93 -6.70
CA ALA A 30 -8.12 -22.21 -7.20
C ALA A 30 -7.05 -21.44 -6.41
N ILE A 31 -7.34 -20.19 -6.00
CA ILE A 31 -6.43 -19.39 -5.17
C ILE A 31 -6.21 -20.04 -3.80
N ASN A 32 -7.27 -20.60 -3.20
CA ASN A 32 -7.23 -21.27 -1.91
C ASN A 32 -6.47 -22.60 -2.01
N ILE A 33 -6.74 -23.39 -3.05
CA ILE A 33 -6.03 -24.65 -3.33
C ILE A 33 -4.53 -24.40 -3.51
N ALA A 34 -4.16 -23.37 -4.27
CA ALA A 34 -2.76 -22.99 -4.46
C ALA A 34 -2.13 -22.31 -3.23
N LYS A 35 -2.90 -22.09 -2.16
CA LYS A 35 -2.49 -21.31 -0.98
C LYS A 35 -1.91 -19.94 -1.34
N CYS A 36 -2.46 -19.35 -2.39
CA CYS A 36 -2.10 -18.02 -2.86
C CYS A 36 -3.10 -16.99 -2.31
N LYS A 37 -2.77 -15.71 -2.47
CA LYS A 37 -3.63 -14.58 -2.13
C LYS A 37 -3.86 -13.75 -3.38
N ARG A 38 -4.92 -12.93 -3.36
CA ARG A 38 -5.17 -11.95 -4.42
C ARG A 38 -4.02 -10.96 -4.50
N LEU A 39 -3.78 -10.40 -5.67
CA LEU A 39 -2.65 -9.50 -5.86
C LEU A 39 -2.77 -8.25 -4.98
N ASP A 40 -3.99 -7.72 -4.82
CA ASP A 40 -4.24 -6.55 -3.99
C ASP A 40 -3.87 -6.80 -2.53
N ASP A 41 -4.33 -7.90 -1.93
CA ASP A 41 -4.04 -8.30 -0.56
C ASP A 41 -2.53 -8.43 -0.34
N ARG A 42 -1.85 -9.17 -1.24
CA ARG A 42 -0.39 -9.35 -1.19
C ARG A 42 0.35 -8.02 -1.26
N ARG A 43 -0.13 -7.11 -2.10
CA ARG A 43 0.47 -5.78 -2.25
C ARG A 43 0.23 -4.90 -1.03
N GLN A 44 -0.95 -4.95 -0.43
CA GLN A 44 -1.26 -4.22 0.80
C GLN A 44 -0.34 -4.69 1.93
N GLU A 45 -0.22 -6.00 2.11
CA GLU A 45 0.70 -6.61 3.09
C GLU A 45 2.15 -6.19 2.85
N LEU A 46 2.62 -6.24 1.60
CA LEU A 46 3.99 -5.85 1.25
C LEU A 46 4.22 -4.36 1.47
N CYS A 47 3.26 -3.51 1.10
CA CYS A 47 3.38 -2.07 1.32
C CYS A 47 3.41 -1.74 2.81
N ALA A 48 2.52 -2.33 3.61
CA ALA A 48 2.51 -2.14 5.07
C ALA A 48 3.83 -2.62 5.70
N LYS A 49 4.33 -3.80 5.31
CA LYS A 49 5.62 -4.32 5.77
C LYS A 49 6.78 -3.41 5.39
N THR A 50 6.77 -2.88 4.17
CA THR A 50 7.82 -1.97 3.68
C THR A 50 7.75 -0.64 4.42
N PHE A 51 6.56 -0.07 4.58
CA PHE A 51 6.37 1.20 5.28
C PHE A 51 6.83 1.11 6.74
N LYS A 52 6.49 0.03 7.45
CA LYS A 52 7.00 -0.24 8.81
C LYS A 52 8.54 -0.27 8.90
N LYS A 53 9.22 -0.70 7.84
CA LYS A 53 10.69 -0.64 7.79
C LYS A 53 11.20 0.79 7.59
N ILE A 54 10.51 1.59 6.79
CA ILE A 54 10.86 2.99 6.51
C ILE A 54 10.62 3.89 7.73
N LEU A 55 9.64 3.56 8.57
CA LEU A 55 9.37 4.27 9.83
C LEU A 55 10.55 4.22 10.82
N LYS A 56 11.50 3.30 10.65
CA LYS A 56 12.67 3.26 11.52
C LYS A 56 13.58 4.47 11.25
N PRO A 57 14.07 5.18 12.28
CA PRO A 57 14.91 6.36 12.10
C PRO A 57 16.21 6.11 11.32
N ASP A 58 16.75 4.89 11.40
CA ASP A 58 17.96 4.45 10.69
C ASP A 58 17.71 4.02 9.24
N ALA A 59 16.45 3.95 8.81
CA ALA A 59 16.11 3.51 7.48
C ALA A 59 16.54 4.54 6.43
N HIS A 60 17.19 4.08 5.36
CA HIS A 60 17.66 4.94 4.28
C HIS A 60 16.57 5.82 3.66
N LEU A 61 15.32 5.35 3.65
CA LEU A 61 14.18 6.07 3.07
C LEU A 61 13.37 6.88 4.09
N ASN A 62 13.80 6.93 5.36
CA ASN A 62 13.08 7.64 6.42
C ASN A 62 12.92 9.14 6.09
N HIS A 63 13.95 9.75 5.49
CA HIS A 63 13.95 11.15 5.04
C HIS A 63 12.87 11.49 3.99
N LEU A 64 12.22 10.49 3.38
CA LEU A 64 11.12 10.69 2.44
C LEU A 64 9.77 10.83 3.14
N LEU A 65 9.69 10.52 4.44
CA LEU A 65 8.49 10.68 5.22
C LEU A 65 8.25 12.17 5.50
N PRO A 66 7.00 12.64 5.44
CA PRO A 66 6.67 13.97 5.93
C PRO A 66 6.93 14.03 7.45
N PRO A 67 7.18 15.23 7.99
CA PRO A 67 7.34 15.41 9.43
C PRO A 67 6.05 15.05 10.17
N LEU A 68 6.20 14.66 11.44
CA LEU A 68 5.07 14.53 12.34
C LEU A 68 4.46 15.92 12.61
N ARG A 69 3.20 15.96 13.03
CA ARG A 69 2.54 17.24 13.33
C ARG A 69 3.17 17.94 14.54
N GLU A 70 3.69 17.17 15.49
CA GLU A 70 4.41 17.69 16.66
C GLU A 70 5.71 18.40 16.28
N GLU A 71 6.35 17.97 15.20
CA GLU A 71 7.54 18.61 14.67
C GLU A 71 7.22 19.89 13.88
N SER A 72 5.96 20.05 13.45
CA SER A 72 5.50 21.12 12.55
C SER A 72 4.72 22.22 13.25
N HIS A 73 4.19 21.97 14.45
CA HIS A 73 3.33 22.90 15.18
C HIS A 73 3.72 22.97 16.65
N GLU A 74 3.77 24.19 17.20
CA GLU A 74 4.09 24.44 18.62
C GLU A 74 2.96 24.04 19.58
N LEU A 75 1.75 23.79 19.06
CA LEU A 75 0.56 23.48 19.85
C LEU A 75 0.32 21.97 19.90
N ASP A 76 0.02 21.46 21.09
CA ASP A 76 -0.27 20.04 21.28
C ASP A 76 -1.69 19.70 20.79
N LEU A 77 -1.76 19.14 19.58
CA LEU A 77 -3.01 18.69 18.97
C LEU A 77 -3.31 17.25 19.39
N ARG A 78 -4.59 16.89 19.48
CA ARG A 78 -5.00 15.51 19.80
C ARG A 78 -4.47 14.42 18.84
N ASN A 79 -3.93 14.82 17.69
CA ASN A 79 -3.35 13.95 16.67
C ASN A 79 -1.90 14.35 16.32
N ASN A 80 -1.13 14.76 17.34
CA ASN A 80 0.23 15.26 17.15
C ASN A 80 1.21 14.21 16.60
N SER A 81 1.00 12.94 17.00
CA SER A 81 1.75 11.78 16.54
C SER A 81 1.48 11.37 15.10
N ASN A 82 0.60 12.08 14.39
CA ASN A 82 0.22 11.76 13.02
C ASN A 82 1.13 12.50 12.04
N PHE A 83 1.32 11.90 10.87
CA PHE A 83 2.05 12.53 9.79
C PHE A 83 1.33 13.77 9.27
N THR A 84 2.12 14.79 8.93
CA THR A 84 1.64 15.92 8.14
C THR A 84 1.28 15.42 6.73
N LEU A 85 0.03 15.61 6.32
CA LEU A 85 -0.45 15.11 5.04
C LEU A 85 0.10 15.94 3.90
N ALA A 86 0.70 15.29 2.91
CA ALA A 86 1.18 15.96 1.70
C ALA A 86 0.01 16.58 0.92
N LYS A 87 0.17 17.83 0.47
CA LYS A 87 -0.82 18.50 -0.39
C LYS A 87 -0.84 17.85 -1.77
N CYS A 88 -1.76 16.92 -1.97
CA CYS A 88 -1.89 16.18 -3.23
C CYS A 88 -2.79 16.92 -4.22
N ARG A 89 -2.23 17.40 -5.34
CA ARG A 89 -3.01 18.05 -6.42
C ARG A 89 -3.60 17.06 -7.43
N THR A 90 -3.08 15.84 -7.50
CA THR A 90 -3.50 14.82 -8.46
C THR A 90 -3.81 13.51 -7.75
N GLU A 91 -4.79 12.76 -8.25
CA GLU A 91 -5.12 11.42 -7.75
C GLU A 91 -3.96 10.44 -7.90
N ARG A 92 -3.15 10.60 -8.97
CA ARG A 92 -1.93 9.80 -9.16
C ARG A 92 -0.93 10.00 -8.03
N PHE A 93 -0.71 11.25 -7.61
CA PHE A 93 0.21 11.51 -6.49
C PHE A 93 -0.37 11.09 -5.16
N LYS A 94 -1.67 11.35 -4.91
CA LYS A 94 -2.38 10.90 -3.70
C LYS A 94 -2.29 9.39 -3.50
N THR A 95 -2.41 8.64 -4.60
CA THR A 95 -2.31 7.18 -4.59
C THR A 95 -0.86 6.68 -4.66
N SER A 96 0.16 7.55 -4.76
CA SER A 96 1.56 7.13 -4.74
C SER A 96 1.95 6.57 -3.37
N PHE A 97 3.08 5.86 -3.28
CA PHE A 97 3.43 5.06 -2.10
C PHE A 97 3.46 5.87 -0.80
N ILE A 98 4.26 6.95 -0.73
CA ILE A 98 4.41 7.73 0.49
C ILE A 98 3.10 8.42 0.92
N PRO A 99 2.42 9.24 0.08
CA PRO A 99 1.21 9.94 0.52
C PRO A 99 0.06 9.00 0.91
N ALA A 100 -0.08 7.88 0.21
CA ALA A 100 -1.10 6.89 0.53
C ALA A 100 -0.80 6.17 1.85
N MET A 101 0.45 5.80 2.11
CA MET A 101 0.82 5.12 3.35
C MET A 101 0.73 6.07 4.54
N THR A 102 1.24 7.30 4.44
CA THR A 102 1.15 8.28 5.53
C THR A 102 -0.30 8.62 5.90
N ALA A 103 -1.23 8.60 4.93
CA ALA A 103 -2.65 8.79 5.19
C ALA A 103 -3.31 7.58 5.88
N ASN A 104 -2.84 6.36 5.60
CA ASN A 104 -3.42 5.11 6.14
C ASN A 104 -2.88 4.72 7.53
N PHE A 105 -1.73 5.27 7.93
CA PHE A 105 -1.09 5.01 9.22
C PHE A 105 -1.41 6.09 10.29
N ASN A 106 -2.28 7.05 9.95
CA ASN A 106 -2.78 8.11 10.83
C ASN A 106 -4.01 7.69 11.64
#